data_AF-S2E2K2-F1
#
_entry.id   AF-S2E2K2-F1
#
_cell.length_a   1.000
_cell.length_b   1.000
_cell.length_c   1.000
_cell.angle_alpha   90.00
_cell.angle_beta   90.00
_cell.angle_gamma   90.00
#
_symmetry.space_group_name_H-M   'P 1'
#
loop_
_entity.id
_entity.type
_entity.pdbx_description
1 polymer ?
#
loop_
_entity_poly.entity_id
_entity_poly.type
_entity_poly.pdbx_seq_one_letter_code
_entity_poly.pdbx_strand_id
1 'polypeptide(L)'
;MLKEIGSVFSFLTILPTSNSNLETIAKYMYLFPIVGAVIGLVVGSIGFGLSLFLDPLIVSLLVVASFAIITGIHHTDGLADFADGLMAKGTKEKKLAAMKDLSTGSAGIVTIVLYIVGLIIAISLSTGYQLFLAILLSEILAKFSMVLMASIGKSASLGSNSPFVEMMKNKRN
;
A
#
# COMPACT_ATOMS: atom_id res chain seq x y z
N MET A 1 -4.56 -6.57 -23.33
CA MET A 1 -4.97 -5.45 -22.47
C MET A 1 -5.66 -5.88 -21.17
N LEU A 2 -6.67 -6.76 -21.19
CA LEU A 2 -7.38 -7.19 -19.96
C LEU A 2 -6.50 -7.99 -18.97
N LYS A 3 -5.61 -8.86 -19.48
CA LYS A 3 -4.69 -9.65 -18.64
C LYS A 3 -3.66 -8.78 -17.92
N GLU A 4 -3.22 -7.73 -18.59
CA GLU A 4 -2.25 -6.74 -18.12
C GLU A 4 -2.88 -5.85 -17.04
N ILE A 5 -4.13 -5.41 -17.25
CA ILE A 5 -4.92 -4.72 -16.21
C ILE A 5 -5.10 -5.65 -15.00
N GLY A 6 -5.47 -6.91 -15.22
CA GLY A 6 -5.58 -7.90 -14.13
C GLY A 6 -4.28 -8.06 -13.34
N SER A 7 -3.12 -7.91 -13.98
CA SER A 7 -1.82 -7.94 -13.31
C SER A 7 -1.60 -6.76 -12.37
N VAL A 8 -2.07 -5.56 -12.73
CA VAL A 8 -2.01 -4.38 -11.85
C VAL A 8 -2.89 -4.58 -10.62
N PHE A 9 -4.09 -5.13 -10.80
CA PHE A 9 -4.99 -5.46 -9.69
C PHE A 9 -4.37 -6.51 -8.75
N SER A 10 -3.77 -7.57 -9.30
CA SER A 10 -3.11 -8.61 -8.50
C SER A 10 -1.88 -8.14 -7.73
N PHE A 11 -1.25 -7.03 -8.15
CA PHE A 11 -0.10 -6.48 -7.45
C PHE A 11 -0.51 -5.68 -6.21
N LEU A 12 -1.66 -4.99 -6.29
CA LEU A 12 -2.17 -4.13 -5.21
C LEU A 12 -3.22 -4.83 -4.34
N THR A 13 -3.65 -6.03 -4.72
CA THR A 13 -4.68 -6.81 -4.02
C THR A 13 -4.32 -8.29 -3.97
N ILE A 14 -5.00 -9.06 -3.12
CA ILE A 14 -4.84 -10.51 -2.99
C ILE A 14 -5.37 -11.31 -4.19
N LEU A 15 -6.02 -10.66 -5.17
CA LEU A 15 -6.64 -11.36 -6.30
C LEU A 15 -5.57 -12.02 -7.18
N PRO A 16 -5.60 -13.35 -7.37
CA PRO A 16 -4.59 -14.05 -8.15
C PRO A 16 -4.73 -13.75 -9.64
N THR A 17 -3.61 -13.79 -10.36
CA THR A 17 -3.56 -13.76 -11.82
C THR A 17 -2.56 -14.79 -12.32
N SER A 18 -2.80 -15.34 -13.51
CA SER A 18 -2.04 -16.49 -14.02
C SER A 18 -0.68 -16.15 -14.65
N ASN A 19 -0.31 -14.87 -14.80
CA ASN A 19 0.98 -14.43 -15.36
C ASN A 19 1.28 -12.95 -15.04
N SER A 20 1.50 -12.61 -13.77
CA SER A 20 1.95 -11.25 -13.39
C SER A 20 3.47 -11.12 -13.57
N ASN A 21 3.88 -10.23 -14.48
CA ASN A 21 5.27 -9.78 -14.59
C ASN A 21 5.39 -8.35 -14.03
N LEU A 22 6.38 -8.09 -13.18
CA LEU A 22 6.74 -6.78 -12.65
C LEU A 22 6.97 -5.72 -13.74
N GLU A 23 7.61 -6.05 -14.86
CA GLU A 23 7.80 -5.07 -15.95
C GLU A 23 6.47 -4.64 -16.56
N THR A 24 5.52 -5.58 -16.72
CA THR A 24 4.16 -5.29 -17.18
C THR A 24 3.43 -4.40 -16.17
N ILE A 25 3.49 -4.75 -14.88
CA ILE A 25 2.85 -3.95 -13.83
C ILE A 25 3.43 -2.53 -13.81
N ALA A 26 4.76 -2.38 -13.91
CA ALA A 26 5.44 -1.09 -13.99
C ALA A 26 4.99 -0.27 -15.20
N LYS A 27 4.88 -0.89 -16.40
CA LYS A 27 4.37 -0.25 -17.62
C LYS A 27 2.97 0.36 -17.43
N TYR A 28 2.13 -0.33 -16.67
CA TYR A 28 0.74 0.06 -16.38
C TYR A 28 0.54 0.72 -15.01
N MET A 29 1.62 1.12 -14.33
CA MET A 29 1.56 1.72 -12.98
C MET A 29 0.69 2.98 -12.91
N TYR A 30 0.52 3.71 -14.02
CA TYR A 30 -0.38 4.87 -14.11
C TYR A 30 -1.85 4.53 -13.79
N LEU A 31 -2.23 3.25 -13.81
CA LEU A 31 -3.56 2.76 -13.42
C LEU A 31 -3.69 2.52 -11.91
N PHE A 32 -2.62 2.62 -11.12
CA PHE A 32 -2.67 2.40 -9.67
C PHE A 32 -3.75 3.24 -8.96
N PRO A 33 -3.95 4.55 -9.27
CA PRO A 33 -5.01 5.33 -8.65
C PRO A 33 -6.42 4.79 -8.91
N ILE A 34 -6.65 4.14 -10.07
CA ILE A 34 -7.93 3.51 -10.39
C ILE A 34 -8.13 2.27 -9.51
N VAL A 35 -7.09 1.47 -9.31
CA VAL A 35 -7.14 0.34 -8.36
C VAL A 35 -7.38 0.84 -6.94
N GLY A 36 -6.74 1.96 -6.55
CA GLY A 36 -7.00 2.65 -5.29
C GLY A 36 -8.46 3.07 -5.15
N ALA A 37 -9.07 3.63 -6.20
CA ALA A 37 -10.50 3.95 -6.19
C ALA A 37 -11.36 2.70 -5.98
N VAL A 38 -11.04 1.57 -6.62
CA VAL A 38 -11.78 0.31 -6.44
C VAL A 38 -11.64 -0.23 -5.01
N ILE A 39 -10.42 -0.25 -4.45
CA ILE A 39 -10.20 -0.68 -3.06
C ILE A 39 -10.95 0.26 -2.10
N GLY A 40 -10.84 1.57 -2.31
CA GLY A 40 -11.54 2.59 -1.52
C GLY A 40 -13.06 2.48 -1.60
N LEU A 41 -13.63 2.15 -2.76
CA LEU A 41 -15.07 1.88 -2.91
C LEU A 41 -15.49 0.65 -2.11
N VAL A 42 -14.75 -0.45 -2.20
CA VAL A 42 -15.07 -1.70 -1.50
C VAL A 42 -14.94 -1.50 0.02
N VAL A 43 -13.76 -1.07 0.48
CA VAL A 43 -13.49 -0.90 1.92
C VAL A 43 -14.30 0.24 2.51
N GLY A 44 -14.48 1.33 1.77
CA GLY A 44 -15.32 2.45 2.19
C GLY A 44 -16.78 2.04 2.34
N SER A 45 -17.30 1.20 1.44
CA SER A 45 -18.68 0.69 1.55
C SER A 45 -18.85 -0.26 2.73
N ILE A 46 -17.84 -1.10 3.02
CA ILE A 46 -17.81 -1.92 4.23
C ILE A 46 -17.84 -1.02 5.47
N GLY A 47 -16.96 -0.01 5.55
CA GLY A 47 -16.90 0.92 6.67
C GLY A 47 -18.22 1.68 6.85
N PHE A 48 -18.80 2.20 5.76
CA PHE A 48 -20.10 2.84 5.75
C PHE A 48 -21.19 1.92 6.32
N GLY A 49 -21.35 0.72 5.77
CA GLY A 49 -22.39 -0.21 6.19
C GLY A 49 -22.25 -0.64 7.66
N LEU A 50 -21.02 -0.95 8.09
CA LEU A 50 -20.76 -1.31 9.49
C LEU A 50 -21.02 -0.15 10.46
N SER A 51 -20.72 1.09 10.05
CA SER A 51 -20.90 2.29 10.87
C SER A 51 -22.36 2.61 11.20
N LEU A 52 -23.32 2.01 10.49
CA LEU A 52 -24.74 2.15 10.78
C LEU A 52 -25.21 1.33 11.99
N PHE A 53 -24.42 0.32 12.42
CA PHE A 53 -24.85 -0.65 13.42
C PHE A 53 -23.85 -0.87 14.56
N LEU A 54 -22.56 -0.57 14.34
CA LEU A 54 -21.48 -0.89 15.27
C LEU A 54 -20.80 0.36 15.84
N ASP A 55 -20.16 0.19 16.99
CA ASP A 55 -19.32 1.22 17.61
C ASP A 55 -18.14 1.62 16.71
N PRO A 56 -17.76 2.92 16.64
CA PRO A 56 -16.69 3.40 15.77
C PRO A 56 -15.35 2.67 15.93
N LEU A 57 -14.98 2.22 17.14
CA LEU A 57 -13.73 1.48 17.33
C LEU A 57 -13.79 0.09 16.70
N ILE A 58 -14.93 -0.59 16.80
CA ILE A 58 -15.16 -1.90 16.18
C ILE A 58 -15.15 -1.76 14.65
N VAL A 59 -15.84 -0.74 14.13
CA VAL A 59 -15.84 -0.42 12.69
C VAL A 59 -14.41 -0.20 12.20
N SER A 60 -13.63 0.59 12.93
CA SER A 60 -12.25 0.92 12.58
C SER A 60 -11.35 -0.31 12.52
N LEU A 61 -11.45 -1.20 13.51
CA LEU A 61 -10.74 -2.48 13.52
C LEU A 61 -11.09 -3.32 12.29
N LEU A 62 -12.39 -3.45 11.97
CA LEU A 62 -12.86 -4.24 10.83
C LEU A 62 -12.47 -3.63 9.48
N VAL A 63 -12.45 -2.30 9.37
CA VAL A 63 -11.95 -1.59 8.18
C VAL A 63 -10.46 -1.83 7.99
N VAL A 64 -9.65 -1.73 9.05
CA VAL A 64 -8.20 -2.01 8.97
C VAL A 64 -7.94 -3.48 8.62
N ALA A 65 -8.69 -4.41 9.20
CA ALA A 65 -8.63 -5.83 8.83
C ALA A 65 -9.01 -6.06 7.36
N SER A 66 -10.03 -5.36 6.86
CA SER A 66 -10.44 -5.42 5.45
C SER A 66 -9.32 -4.97 4.51
N PHE A 67 -8.63 -3.87 4.85
CA PHE A 67 -7.44 -3.43 4.10
C PHE A 67 -6.35 -4.49 4.11
N ALA A 68 -6.01 -5.06 5.27
CA ALA A 68 -4.97 -6.08 5.38
C ALA A 68 -5.27 -7.30 4.49
N ILE A 69 -6.51 -7.80 4.51
CA ILE A 69 -6.96 -8.92 3.68
C ILE A 69 -6.94 -8.57 2.20
N ILE A 70 -7.56 -7.45 1.81
CA ILE A 70 -7.73 -7.09 0.40
C ILE A 70 -6.38 -6.79 -0.24
N THR A 71 -5.47 -6.10 0.46
CA THR A 71 -4.15 -5.71 -0.08
C THR A 71 -3.08 -6.79 0.09
N GLY A 72 -3.37 -7.86 0.84
CA GLY A 72 -2.40 -8.92 1.12
C GLY A 72 -1.19 -8.45 1.94
N ILE A 73 -1.28 -7.31 2.64
CA ILE A 73 -0.25 -6.76 3.54
C ILE A 73 1.05 -6.32 2.83
N HIS A 74 1.18 -6.50 1.51
CA HIS A 74 2.40 -6.19 0.74
C HIS A 74 2.97 -4.78 0.98
N HIS A 75 2.12 -3.76 1.09
CA HIS A 75 2.59 -2.40 1.37
C HIS A 75 3.01 -2.21 2.83
N THR A 76 2.34 -2.88 3.77
CA THR A 76 2.63 -2.81 5.21
C THR A 76 3.92 -3.57 5.54
N ASP A 77 4.18 -4.66 4.82
CA ASP A 77 5.45 -5.40 4.84
C ASP A 77 6.62 -4.49 4.41
N GLY A 78 6.49 -3.83 3.25
CA GLY A 78 7.49 -2.86 2.79
C GLY A 78 7.68 -1.65 3.73
N LEU A 79 6.68 -1.28 4.53
CA LEU A 79 6.81 -0.27 5.58
C LEU A 79 7.66 -0.79 6.76
N ALA A 80 7.51 -2.06 7.13
CA ALA A 80 8.31 -2.70 8.16
C ALA A 80 9.78 -2.81 7.73
N ASP A 81 10.03 -3.31 6.52
CA ASP A 81 11.36 -3.40 5.93
C ASP A 81 12.03 -2.03 5.88
N PHE A 82 11.28 -1.01 5.46
CA PHE A 82 11.76 0.35 5.41
C PHE A 82 12.14 0.87 6.80
N ALA A 83 11.35 0.59 7.83
CA ALA A 83 11.65 0.99 9.20
C ALA A 83 12.91 0.29 9.74
N ASP A 84 13.07 -1.01 9.50
CA ASP A 84 14.26 -1.76 9.89
C ASP A 84 15.52 -1.23 9.20
N GLY A 85 15.43 -0.98 7.88
CA GLY A 85 16.50 -0.33 7.13
C GLY A 85 16.84 1.08 7.61
N LEU A 86 15.83 1.87 7.97
CA LEU A 86 16.00 3.24 8.45
C LEU A 86 16.72 3.27 9.80
N MET A 87 16.34 2.36 10.70
CA MET A 87 16.86 2.29 12.07
C MET A 87 18.24 1.60 12.17
N ALA A 88 18.59 0.76 11.19
CA ALA A 88 19.92 0.15 11.12
C ALA A 88 21.03 1.21 11.09
N LYS A 89 22.04 1.05 11.94
CA LYS A 89 23.19 1.98 12.02
C LYS A 89 24.32 1.54 11.09
N GLY A 90 25.06 2.51 10.56
CA GLY A 90 26.25 2.29 9.74
C GLY A 90 26.06 2.62 8.27
N THR A 91 26.68 1.83 7.40
CA THR A 91 26.77 2.11 5.96
C THR A 91 25.46 1.86 5.23
N LYS A 92 25.35 2.36 3.99
CA LYS A 92 24.18 2.16 3.13
C LYS A 92 23.90 0.67 2.90
N GLU A 93 24.95 -0.14 2.75
CA GLU A 93 24.86 -1.57 2.51
C GLU A 93 24.22 -2.30 3.70
N LYS A 94 24.58 -1.92 4.94
CA LYS A 94 23.96 -2.49 6.15
C LYS A 94 22.48 -2.13 6.25
N LYS A 95 22.11 -0.89 5.93
CA LYS A 95 20.71 -0.46 5.90
C LYS A 95 19.89 -1.23 4.87
N LEU A 96 20.43 -1.39 3.66
CA LEU A 96 19.79 -2.16 2.59
C LEU A 96 19.72 -3.67 2.92
N ALA A 97 20.70 -4.21 3.62
CA ALA A 97 20.66 -5.58 4.10
C ALA A 97 19.53 -5.78 5.11
N ALA A 98 19.33 -4.84 6.04
CA ALA A 98 18.21 -4.89 6.99
C ALA A 98 16.84 -4.82 6.31
N MET A 99 16.69 -4.03 5.23
CA MET A 99 15.43 -4.01 4.43
C MET A 99 15.15 -5.31 3.67
N LYS A 100 16.14 -6.20 3.53
CA LYS A 100 16.04 -7.44 2.75
C LYS A 100 16.10 -8.68 3.65
N ASP A 101 16.15 -8.48 4.97
CA ASP A 101 16.11 -9.58 5.93
C ASP A 101 14.72 -10.21 5.89
N LEU A 102 14.66 -11.55 5.93
CA LEU A 102 13.39 -12.27 6.01
C LEU A 102 12.78 -12.18 7.41
N SER A 103 13.57 -11.81 8.41
CA SER A 103 13.15 -11.61 9.79
C SER A 103 12.79 -10.16 10.01
N THR A 104 11.59 -9.90 10.53
CA THR A 104 11.20 -8.54 10.93
C THR A 104 11.95 -8.11 12.18
N GLY A 105 12.57 -6.94 12.14
CA GLY A 105 13.24 -6.33 13.28
C GLY A 105 12.28 -5.61 14.22
N SER A 106 12.79 -5.20 15.38
CA SER A 106 12.02 -4.46 16.37
C SER A 106 11.48 -3.13 15.85
N ALA A 107 12.20 -2.47 14.92
CA ALA A 107 11.75 -1.21 14.34
C ALA A 107 10.58 -1.43 13.38
N GLY A 108 10.62 -2.48 12.57
CA GLY A 108 9.50 -2.93 11.73
C GLY A 108 8.26 -3.22 12.56
N ILE A 109 8.39 -4.01 13.63
CA ILE A 109 7.28 -4.34 14.55
C ILE A 109 6.67 -3.08 15.17
N VAL A 110 7.48 -2.22 15.78
CA VAL A 110 6.98 -0.98 16.44
C VAL A 110 6.31 -0.07 15.42
N THR A 111 6.85 0.04 14.21
CA THR A 111 6.26 0.84 13.13
C THR A 111 4.90 0.31 12.71
N ILE A 112 4.77 -1.01 12.50
CA ILE A 112 3.47 -1.61 12.14
C ILE A 112 2.45 -1.40 13.25
N VAL A 113 2.83 -1.58 14.53
CA VAL A 113 1.92 -1.36 15.67
C VAL A 113 1.42 0.08 15.69
N LEU A 114 2.32 1.06 15.58
CA LEU A 114 1.95 2.48 15.56
C LEU A 114 1.10 2.82 14.33
N TYR A 115 1.42 2.23 13.17
CA TYR A 115 0.64 2.41 11.95
C TYR A 115 -0.79 1.88 12.07
N ILE A 116 -0.96 0.64 12.54
CA ILE A 116 -2.28 0.02 12.71
C ILE A 116 -3.10 0.76 13.78
N VAL A 117 -2.50 1.06 14.93
CA VAL A 117 -3.18 1.82 16.00
C VAL A 117 -3.56 3.22 15.51
N GLY A 118 -2.66 3.90 14.81
CA GLY A 118 -2.91 5.22 14.23
C GLY A 118 -4.06 5.20 13.21
N LEU A 119 -4.13 4.18 12.35
CA LEU A 119 -5.24 3.99 11.43
C LEU A 119 -6.56 3.76 12.17
N ILE A 120 -6.58 2.89 13.18
CA ILE A 120 -7.80 2.62 13.97
C ILE A 120 -8.28 3.92 14.63
N ILE A 121 -7.39 4.69 15.25
CA ILE A 121 -7.72 5.97 15.86
C ILE A 121 -8.29 6.92 14.80
N ALA A 122 -7.57 7.14 13.69
CA ALA A 122 -8.00 8.09 12.65
C ALA A 122 -9.36 7.73 12.05
N ILE A 123 -9.61 6.44 11.80
CA ILE A 123 -10.87 5.95 11.24
C ILE A 123 -12.01 6.12 12.25
N SER A 124 -11.76 5.90 13.54
CA SER A 124 -12.78 5.99 14.59
C SER A 124 -13.33 7.40 14.81
N LEU A 125 -12.62 8.42 14.32
CA LEU A 125 -13.04 9.82 14.38
C LEU A 125 -14.09 10.18 13.33
N SER A 126 -14.45 9.27 12.42
CA SER A 126 -15.41 9.50 11.36
C SER A 126 -16.42 8.34 11.26
N THR A 127 -17.63 8.65 10.76
CA THR A 127 -18.70 7.66 10.59
C THR A 127 -19.53 7.96 9.35
N GLY A 128 -20.37 7.02 8.94
CA GLY A 128 -21.31 7.18 7.84
C GLY A 128 -20.62 7.63 6.55
N TYR A 129 -21.26 8.55 5.82
CA TYR A 129 -20.79 8.97 4.50
C TYR A 129 -19.43 9.70 4.53
N GLN A 130 -19.12 10.39 5.62
CA GLN A 130 -17.81 11.02 5.78
C GLN A 130 -16.69 9.99 5.88
N LEU A 131 -16.92 8.88 6.60
CA LEU A 131 -15.99 7.76 6.67
C LEU A 131 -15.77 7.12 5.29
N PHE A 132 -16.85 6.90 4.54
CA PHE A 132 -16.76 6.40 3.16
C PHE A 132 -15.87 7.29 2.29
N LEU A 133 -16.12 8.61 2.28
CA LEU A 133 -15.35 9.56 1.48
C LEU A 133 -13.89 9.62 1.92
N ALA A 134 -13.63 9.60 3.23
CA ALA A 134 -12.27 9.61 3.78
C ALA A 134 -11.46 8.40 3.29
N ILE A 135 -12.04 7.19 3.37
CA ILE A 135 -11.41 5.96 2.89
C ILE A 135 -11.19 5.98 1.37
N LEU A 136 -12.19 6.41 0.61
CA LEU A 136 -12.10 6.46 -0.85
C LEU A 136 -10.98 7.41 -1.31
N LEU A 137 -10.94 8.61 -0.75
CA LEU A 137 -9.94 9.60 -1.09
C LEU A 137 -8.54 9.20 -0.60
N SER A 138 -8.42 8.63 0.60
CA SER A 138 -7.13 8.18 1.12
C SER A 138 -6.50 7.12 0.21
N GLU A 139 -7.30 6.19 -0.31
CA GLU A 139 -6.81 5.13 -1.18
C GLU A 139 -6.38 5.66 -2.56
N ILE A 140 -7.17 6.54 -3.17
CA ILE A 140 -6.79 7.21 -4.42
C ILE A 140 -5.46 7.96 -4.24
N LEU A 141 -5.34 8.74 -3.15
CA LEU A 141 -4.15 9.53 -2.85
C LEU A 141 -2.93 8.65 -2.54
N ALA A 142 -3.11 7.54 -1.80
CA ALA A 142 -2.02 6.61 -1.51
C ALA A 142 -1.45 6.02 -2.81
N LYS A 143 -2.31 5.58 -3.73
CA LYS A 143 -1.88 4.95 -4.98
C LYS A 143 -1.33 5.98 -5.97
N PHE A 144 -1.88 7.19 -5.98
CA PHE A 144 -1.28 8.32 -6.68
C PHE A 144 0.10 8.66 -6.15
N SER A 145 0.31 8.63 -4.83
CA SER A 145 1.61 8.89 -4.20
C SER A 145 2.66 7.87 -4.64
N MET A 146 2.30 6.61 -4.84
CA MET A 146 3.21 5.60 -5.40
C MET A 146 3.68 5.98 -6.81
N VAL A 147 2.75 6.39 -7.70
CA VAL A 147 3.07 6.82 -9.07
C VAL A 147 3.94 8.08 -9.04
N LEU A 148 3.58 9.04 -8.20
CA LEU A 148 4.33 10.29 -8.04
C LEU A 148 5.76 9.99 -7.60
N MET A 149 5.94 9.20 -6.54
CA MET A 149 7.25 8.82 -6.01
C MET A 149 8.08 8.04 -7.02
N ALA A 150 7.49 7.13 -7.80
CA ALA A 150 8.20 6.46 -8.88
C ALA A 150 8.67 7.44 -9.98
N SER A 151 7.88 8.49 -10.25
CA SER A 151 8.18 9.48 -11.30
C SER A 151 9.27 10.48 -10.92
N ILE A 152 9.37 10.89 -9.65
CA ILE A 152 10.36 11.89 -9.19
C ILE A 152 11.53 11.27 -8.42
N GLY A 153 11.33 10.07 -7.86
CA GLY A 153 12.28 9.43 -6.96
C GLY A 153 13.45 8.73 -7.67
N LYS A 154 14.31 8.10 -6.85
CA LYS A 154 15.37 7.20 -7.29
C LYS A 154 15.23 5.89 -6.54
N SER A 155 15.48 4.78 -7.23
CA SER A 155 15.53 3.47 -6.59
C SER A 155 16.67 3.45 -5.57
N ALA A 156 16.40 3.01 -4.34
CA ALA A 156 17.39 2.95 -3.27
C ALA A 156 18.47 1.88 -3.53
N SER A 157 18.07 0.80 -4.18
CA SER A 157 18.89 -0.34 -4.61
C SER A 157 18.18 -1.10 -5.73
N LEU A 158 18.93 -1.84 -6.56
CA LEU A 158 18.35 -2.80 -7.50
C LEU A 158 17.43 -3.79 -6.77
N GLY A 159 16.20 -3.92 -7.26
CA GLY A 159 15.15 -4.74 -6.67
C GLY A 159 13.77 -4.52 -7.29
N SER A 160 12.73 -4.88 -6.56
CA SER A 160 11.33 -4.84 -7.03
C SER A 160 10.85 -3.44 -7.42
N ASN A 161 11.40 -2.38 -6.83
CA ASN A 161 11.03 -1.00 -7.17
C ASN A 161 11.70 -0.45 -8.44
N SER A 162 12.76 -1.10 -8.94
CA SER A 162 13.59 -0.56 -10.02
C SER A 162 12.82 -0.46 -11.34
N PRO A 163 12.06 -1.50 -11.78
CA PRO A 163 11.28 -1.42 -13.02
C PRO A 163 10.28 -0.26 -13.03
N PHE A 164 9.67 0.05 -11.87
CA PHE A 164 8.71 1.14 -11.73
C PHE A 164 9.35 2.51 -11.94
N VAL A 165 10.50 2.76 -11.31
CA VAL A 165 11.22 4.04 -11.42
C VAL A 165 11.79 4.23 -12.83
N GLU A 166 12.36 3.18 -13.42
CA GLU A 166 12.90 3.21 -14.78
C GLU A 166 11.81 3.50 -15.81
N MET A 167 10.68 2.80 -15.72
CA MET A 167 9.56 2.98 -16.64
C MET A 167 8.99 4.41 -16.60
N MET A 168 8.88 5.01 -15.40
CA MET A 168 8.35 6.36 -15.26
C MET A 168 9.33 7.44 -15.73
N LYS A 169 10.64 7.17 -15.70
CA LYS A 169 11.67 8.09 -16.22
C LYS A 169 11.85 7.99 -17.72
N ASN A 170 11.80 6.79 -18.30
CA ASN A 170 11.94 6.59 -19.74
C ASN A 170 10.80 7.24 -20.54
N LYS A 171 9.63 7.50 -19.94
CA LYS A 171 8.54 8.26 -20.58
C LYS A 171 8.75 9.78 -20.60
N ARG A 172 9.75 10.32 -19.89
CA ARG A 172 10.05 11.77 -19.83
C ARG A 172 11.15 12.19 -20.82
N ASN A 173 11.89 11.23 -21.38
CA ASN A 173 12.91 11.45 -22.40
C ASN A 173 12.33 11.10 -23.77
#